data_AF-A0AAF0DVQ7-F1
#
_entry.id   AF-A0AAF0DVQ7-F1
#
_cell.length_a   1.000
_cell.length_b   1.000
_cell.length_c   1.000
_cell.angle_alpha   90.00
_cell.angle_beta   90.00
_cell.angle_gamma   90.00
#
_symmetry.space_group_name_H-M   'P 1'
#
loop_
_entity.id
_entity.type
_entity.pdbx_description
1 polymer ?
#
loop_
_entity_poly.entity_id
_entity_poly.type
_entity_poly.pdbx_seq_one_letter_code
_entity_poly.pdbx_strand_id
1 'polypeptide(L)'
;MSAPWAHAIAADAQRAWRTDLRTLEARRTTDPTVYTWALADGTECAHKGILRARLHGALASWLCPRGIRRWWSRSPRGAHAAQIVRDVVHWMYTDEGRTDLAPRLARHLRIGEAAIAACLCPLQDDLRAGQADTLDPDLCAVRCTSAHVGPLSAAAMRCVVAVVHAAHVPDVDCDALLDAADALDMLGVRHGGAWVRAEAWARALAGGAPLGPLADRGACPVPAAVLAAPAHVLQTRAAWPTLPAAVHAAVAQTPASLVVCLVATEDPASDPLAPAFVDAFPAVVHTAEWKTLIASEDLRAARLLEVLCTSLPPHLAALRYEQLVGLVELAEEPPRPTGALLEAIEAQRVRLVRHLQREWVAVRRADGFETLANWSLKELSDALDVEVHALRTRPVVTARAGPANTSVLALTSAGLGDVGAFCMRRR
;
A
#
# COMPACT_ATOMS: atom_id res chain seq x y z
N MET A 1 25.00 -1.68 14.86
CA MET A 1 25.04 -2.53 13.64
C MET A 1 24.12 -1.87 12.63
N SER A 2 24.61 -1.47 11.46
CA SER A 2 23.72 -0.90 10.42
C SER A 2 22.75 -1.98 9.94
N ALA A 3 21.46 -1.67 9.84
CA ALA A 3 20.43 -2.58 9.36
C ALA A 3 20.48 -2.61 7.82
N PRO A 4 21.14 -3.61 7.17
CA PRO A 4 21.42 -3.55 5.74
C PRO A 4 20.14 -3.61 4.90
N TRP A 5 19.12 -4.27 5.44
CA TRP A 5 17.79 -4.37 4.86
C TRP A 5 17.07 -3.01 4.77
N ALA A 6 17.25 -2.14 5.77
CA ALA A 6 16.59 -0.85 5.83
C ALA A 6 17.15 0.13 4.78
N HIS A 7 18.48 0.08 4.54
CA HIS A 7 19.11 0.81 3.45
C HIS A 7 18.70 0.30 2.06
N ALA A 8 18.49 -1.02 1.91
CA ALA A 8 18.01 -1.58 0.65
C ALA A 8 16.58 -1.10 0.32
N ILE A 9 15.69 -1.06 1.31
CA ILE A 9 14.33 -0.51 1.17
C ILE A 9 14.37 0.97 0.80
N ALA A 10 15.22 1.75 1.47
CA ALA A 10 15.38 3.17 1.16
C ALA A 10 15.85 3.36 -0.29
N ALA A 11 16.77 2.52 -0.78
CA ALA A 11 17.23 2.57 -2.16
C ALA A 11 16.14 2.16 -3.18
N ASP A 12 15.33 1.14 -2.87
CA ASP A 12 14.20 0.72 -3.71
C ASP A 12 13.11 1.78 -3.79
N ALA A 13 12.72 2.35 -2.64
CA ALA A 13 11.74 3.43 -2.57
C ALA A 13 12.24 4.68 -3.32
N GLN A 14 13.54 4.99 -3.23
CA GLN A 14 14.17 6.07 -4.00
C GLN A 14 14.13 5.79 -5.52
N ARG A 15 14.38 4.55 -5.96
CA ARG A 15 14.27 4.15 -7.37
C ARG A 15 12.84 4.26 -7.89
N ALA A 16 11.86 3.79 -7.11
CA ALA A 16 10.44 3.91 -7.42
C ALA A 16 10.03 5.38 -7.56
N TRP A 17 10.41 6.21 -6.59
CA TRP A 17 10.15 7.65 -6.61
C TRP A 17 10.72 8.36 -7.85
N ARG A 18 11.97 8.08 -8.23
CA ARG A 18 12.58 8.65 -9.46
C ARG A 18 11.84 8.20 -10.72
N THR A 19 11.38 6.95 -10.75
CA THR A 19 10.59 6.40 -11.85
C THR A 19 9.21 7.08 -11.92
N ASP A 20 8.62 7.37 -10.77
CA ASP A 20 7.33 8.06 -10.68
C ASP A 20 7.40 9.52 -11.09
N LEU A 21 8.49 10.24 -10.79
CA LEU A 21 8.68 11.62 -11.27
C LEU A 21 8.70 11.69 -12.80
N ARG A 22 9.38 10.75 -13.46
CA ARG A 22 9.37 10.61 -14.93
C ARG A 22 7.99 10.17 -15.46
N THR A 23 7.29 9.34 -14.71
CA THR A 23 5.92 8.92 -15.07
C THR A 23 4.92 10.06 -14.93
N LEU A 24 5.04 10.89 -13.88
CA LEU A 24 4.25 12.10 -13.68
C LEU A 24 4.55 13.12 -14.77
N GLU A 25 5.81 13.26 -15.16
CA GLU A 25 6.19 14.08 -16.30
C GLU A 25 5.47 13.63 -17.58
N ALA A 26 5.45 12.32 -17.86
CA ALA A 26 4.79 11.76 -19.04
C ALA A 26 3.26 11.91 -19.02
N ARG A 27 2.64 11.91 -17.84
CA ARG A 27 1.17 11.97 -17.66
C ARG A 27 0.61 13.38 -17.46
N ARG A 28 1.47 14.40 -17.39
CA ARG A 28 1.07 15.78 -17.04
C ARG A 28 0.05 16.42 -17.99
N THR A 29 -0.13 15.89 -19.20
CA THR A 29 -1.14 16.40 -20.14
C THR A 29 -2.54 15.83 -19.89
N THR A 30 -2.65 14.77 -19.11
CA THR A 30 -3.91 14.03 -18.86
C THR A 30 -4.45 14.18 -17.43
N ASP A 31 -3.66 14.75 -16.53
CA ASP A 31 -4.01 14.85 -15.11
C ASP A 31 -4.79 16.15 -14.82
N PRO A 32 -5.99 16.08 -14.19
CA PRO A 32 -6.83 17.26 -13.92
C PRO A 32 -6.25 18.22 -12.87
N THR A 33 -5.22 17.80 -12.14
CA THR A 33 -4.56 18.59 -11.10
C THR A 33 -3.44 19.47 -11.63
N VAL A 34 -3.14 19.43 -12.93
CA VAL A 34 -2.06 20.25 -13.53
C VAL A 34 -2.49 21.68 -13.78
N TYR A 35 -1.50 22.55 -13.87
CA TYR A 35 -1.64 23.87 -14.47
C TYR A 35 -1.27 23.80 -15.95
N THR A 36 -1.98 24.56 -16.78
CA THR A 36 -1.80 24.58 -18.24
C THR A 36 -1.39 25.98 -18.70
N TRP A 37 -0.36 26.05 -19.54
CA TRP A 37 0.04 27.24 -20.28
C TRP A 37 -0.36 27.10 -21.74
N ALA A 38 -1.05 28.11 -22.28
CA ALA A 38 -1.14 28.28 -23.73
C ALA A 38 0.20 28.82 -24.24
N LEU A 39 0.88 28.11 -25.12
CA LEU A 39 2.09 28.52 -25.80
C LEU A 39 1.78 28.90 -27.25
N ALA A 40 2.76 29.49 -27.95
CA ALA A 40 2.55 29.91 -29.34
C ALA A 40 2.26 28.74 -30.31
N ASP A 41 2.71 27.53 -29.95
CA ASP A 41 2.69 26.31 -30.76
C ASP A 41 1.99 25.13 -30.03
N GLY A 42 1.24 25.39 -28.95
CA GLY A 42 0.50 24.34 -28.25
C GLY A 42 0.18 24.68 -26.80
N THR A 43 0.03 23.64 -25.99
CA THR A 43 -0.14 23.78 -24.54
C THR A 43 0.96 23.03 -23.81
N GLU A 44 1.44 23.59 -22.71
CA GLU A 44 2.32 22.90 -21.77
C GLU A 44 1.61 22.75 -20.43
N CYS A 45 1.90 21.69 -19.68
CA CYS A 45 1.26 21.44 -18.39
C CYS A 45 2.28 21.09 -17.32
N ALA A 46 2.04 21.44 -16.06
CA ALA A 46 2.80 20.90 -14.94
C ALA A 46 1.97 20.83 -13.66
N HIS A 47 2.29 19.86 -12.81
CA HIS A 47 1.63 19.62 -11.54
C HIS A 47 1.89 20.77 -10.56
N LYS A 48 0.84 21.19 -9.83
CA LYS A 48 0.90 22.34 -8.91
C LYS A 48 1.98 22.18 -7.85
N GLY A 49 2.13 20.98 -7.30
CA GLY A 49 3.13 20.68 -6.28
C GLY A 49 4.55 20.91 -6.78
N ILE A 50 4.87 20.36 -7.96
CA ILE A 50 6.20 20.48 -8.59
C ILE A 50 6.54 21.95 -8.87
N LEU A 51 5.59 22.70 -9.42
CA LEU A 51 5.79 24.13 -9.70
C LEU A 51 6.02 24.93 -8.43
N ARG A 52 5.19 24.77 -7.41
CA ARG A 52 5.33 25.52 -6.14
C ARG A 52 6.66 25.25 -5.47
N ALA A 53 7.14 24.03 -5.58
CA ALA A 53 8.36 23.59 -4.92
C ALA A 53 9.61 24.12 -5.67
N ARG A 54 9.60 24.13 -7.01
CA ARG A 54 10.76 24.50 -7.84
C ARG A 54 10.80 25.96 -8.27
N LEU A 55 9.66 26.64 -8.38
CA LEU A 55 9.58 27.97 -8.98
C LEU A 55 9.84 29.08 -7.95
N HIS A 56 10.96 29.79 -8.08
CA HIS A 56 11.33 30.87 -7.16
C HIS A 56 12.14 31.98 -7.85
N GLY A 57 12.38 33.08 -7.13
CA GLY A 57 13.22 34.20 -7.58
C GLY A 57 12.76 34.81 -8.91
N ALA A 58 13.73 35.07 -9.80
CA ALA A 58 13.48 35.65 -11.11
C ALA A 58 12.58 34.77 -12.00
N LEU A 59 12.67 33.44 -11.88
CA LEU A 59 11.83 32.52 -12.63
C LEU A 59 10.38 32.59 -12.19
N ALA A 60 10.11 32.68 -10.88
CA ALA A 60 8.77 32.92 -10.37
C ALA A 60 8.19 34.23 -10.87
N SER A 61 8.96 35.32 -10.83
CA SER A 61 8.51 36.62 -11.35
C SER A 61 8.24 36.59 -12.85
N TRP A 62 9.02 35.81 -13.62
CA TRP A 62 8.85 35.69 -15.06
C TRP A 62 7.64 34.82 -15.44
N LEU A 63 7.51 33.63 -14.86
CA LEU A 63 6.41 32.71 -15.14
C LEU A 63 5.10 33.14 -14.44
N CYS A 64 5.19 33.90 -13.35
CA CYS A 64 4.07 34.30 -12.50
C CYS A 64 4.14 35.78 -12.05
N PRO A 65 4.12 36.75 -12.98
CA PRO A 65 4.34 38.17 -12.67
C PRO A 65 3.27 38.83 -11.77
N ARG A 66 2.15 38.15 -11.49
CA ARG A 66 1.07 38.62 -10.60
C ARG A 66 0.89 37.74 -9.36
N GLY A 67 1.92 36.98 -9.00
CA GLY A 67 1.92 36.04 -7.88
C GLY A 67 1.19 34.72 -8.18
N ILE A 68 1.36 33.75 -7.27
CA ILE A 68 0.89 32.36 -7.46
C ILE A 68 -0.65 32.25 -7.63
N ARG A 69 -1.39 33.25 -7.14
CA ARG A 69 -2.87 33.23 -7.11
C ARG A 69 -3.57 33.84 -8.33
N ARG A 70 -2.88 34.58 -9.21
CA ARG A 70 -3.48 35.25 -10.39
C ARG A 70 -2.74 34.90 -11.69
N TRP A 71 -2.84 33.63 -12.08
CA TRP A 71 -2.06 32.96 -13.15
C TRP A 71 -2.53 33.17 -14.60
N TRP A 72 -3.32 34.20 -14.89
CA TRP A 72 -3.94 34.35 -16.21
C TRP A 72 -3.56 35.71 -16.80
N SER A 73 -2.71 35.76 -17.84
CA SER A 73 -2.87 36.73 -18.97
C SER A 73 -1.69 36.86 -19.94
N ARG A 74 -0.49 36.33 -19.67
CA ARG A 74 0.65 36.53 -20.59
C ARG A 74 1.46 35.27 -20.83
N SER A 75 0.99 34.46 -21.76
CA SER A 75 1.79 33.44 -22.41
C SER A 75 3.07 34.05 -22.99
N PRO A 76 4.25 33.42 -22.82
CA PRO A 76 5.44 33.80 -23.55
C PRO A 76 5.12 33.76 -25.05
N ARG A 77 5.33 34.87 -25.76
CA ARG A 77 5.04 34.98 -27.19
C ARG A 77 6.25 34.52 -28.00
N GLY A 78 5.99 33.65 -28.98
CA GLY A 78 6.99 33.14 -29.93
C GLY A 78 7.51 31.74 -29.59
N ALA A 79 7.90 30.99 -30.62
CA ALA A 79 8.33 29.60 -30.52
C ALA A 79 9.54 29.41 -29.60
N HIS A 80 10.47 30.37 -29.59
CA HIS A 80 11.65 30.32 -28.72
C HIS A 80 11.27 30.39 -27.23
N ALA A 81 10.35 31.27 -26.86
CA ALA A 81 9.90 31.42 -25.48
C ALA A 81 9.06 30.22 -25.03
N ALA A 82 8.27 29.64 -25.95
CA ALA A 82 7.56 28.39 -25.73
C ALA A 82 8.52 27.24 -25.39
N GLN A 83 9.58 27.06 -26.18
CA GLN A 83 10.59 26.03 -25.91
C GLN A 83 11.28 26.21 -24.56
N ILE A 84 11.61 27.45 -24.17
CA ILE A 84 12.21 27.73 -22.85
C ILE A 84 11.26 27.31 -21.73
N VAL A 85 9.95 27.54 -21.85
CA VAL A 85 8.98 27.08 -20.84
C VAL A 85 8.97 25.55 -20.76
N ARG A 86 8.99 24.84 -21.89
CA ARG A 86 9.06 23.37 -21.88
C ARG A 86 10.32 22.86 -21.21
N ASP A 87 11.46 23.47 -21.51
CA ASP A 87 12.75 23.07 -20.93
C ASP A 87 12.79 23.35 -19.42
N VAL A 88 12.20 24.46 -18.97
CA VAL A 88 12.03 24.74 -17.53
C VAL A 88 11.12 23.71 -16.88
N VAL A 89 9.99 23.38 -17.50
CA VAL A 89 9.07 22.36 -16.96
C VAL A 89 9.76 21.00 -16.91
N HIS A 90 10.44 20.58 -17.97
CA HIS A 90 11.21 19.34 -18.02
C HIS A 90 12.25 19.31 -16.89
N TRP A 91 13.06 20.36 -16.75
CA TRP A 91 14.02 20.49 -15.66
C TRP A 91 13.37 20.37 -14.28
N MET A 92 12.17 20.91 -14.06
CA MET A 92 11.47 20.79 -12.77
C MET A 92 11.15 19.33 -12.38
N TYR A 93 10.94 18.45 -13.38
CA TYR A 93 10.66 17.02 -13.19
C TYR A 93 11.92 16.16 -13.12
N THR A 94 12.94 16.47 -13.91
CA THR A 94 14.07 15.57 -14.16
C THR A 94 15.40 16.06 -13.59
N ASP A 95 15.52 17.36 -13.29
CA ASP A 95 16.78 18.06 -13.01
C ASP A 95 17.80 18.02 -14.18
N GLU A 96 17.37 17.54 -15.36
CA GLU A 96 18.21 17.43 -16.55
C GLU A 96 18.28 18.77 -17.31
N GLY A 97 19.40 19.01 -18.02
CA GLY A 97 19.57 20.19 -18.89
C GLY A 97 19.91 21.52 -18.19
N ARG A 98 20.14 21.52 -16.87
CA ARG A 98 20.40 22.73 -16.06
C ARG A 98 21.53 23.61 -16.60
N THR A 99 22.67 23.00 -16.94
CA THR A 99 23.88 23.70 -17.41
C THR A 99 23.64 24.49 -18.69
N ASP A 100 22.81 23.98 -19.59
CA ASP A 100 22.49 24.64 -20.85
C ASP A 100 21.31 25.61 -20.71
N LEU A 101 20.42 25.34 -19.76
CA LEU A 101 19.22 26.12 -19.50
C LEU A 101 19.54 27.49 -18.86
N ALA A 102 20.52 27.55 -17.94
CA ALA A 102 20.92 28.79 -17.27
C ALA A 102 21.35 29.92 -18.22
N PRO A 103 22.34 29.75 -19.12
CA PRO A 103 22.75 30.81 -20.04
C PRO A 103 21.65 31.21 -21.03
N ARG A 104 20.78 30.26 -21.42
CA ARG A 104 19.63 30.53 -22.31
C ARG A 104 18.59 31.42 -21.64
N LEU A 105 18.21 31.11 -20.40
CA LEU A 105 17.29 31.92 -19.61
C LEU A 105 17.88 33.28 -19.26
N ALA A 106 19.18 33.35 -18.92
CA ALA A 106 19.87 34.62 -18.67
C ALA A 106 19.74 35.57 -19.86
N ARG A 107 20.00 35.07 -21.07
CA ARG A 107 19.85 35.83 -22.32
C ARG A 107 18.39 36.21 -22.59
N HIS A 108 17.45 35.28 -22.37
CA HIS A 108 16.03 35.51 -22.62
C HIS A 108 15.42 36.55 -21.68
N LEU A 109 15.73 36.44 -20.39
CA LEU A 109 15.19 37.29 -19.33
C LEU A 109 15.97 38.59 -19.16
N ARG A 110 17.15 38.70 -19.79
CA ARG A 110 18.11 39.80 -19.61
C ARG A 110 18.51 39.95 -18.14
N ILE A 111 18.73 38.82 -17.49
CA ILE A 111 19.15 38.70 -16.09
C ILE A 111 20.55 38.07 -16.11
N GLY A 112 21.41 38.45 -15.17
CA GLY A 112 22.74 37.88 -15.05
C GLY A 112 22.70 36.35 -14.92
N GLU A 113 23.62 35.66 -15.59
CA GLU A 113 23.66 34.19 -15.59
C GLU A 113 23.78 33.62 -14.18
N ALA A 114 24.57 34.24 -13.31
CA ALA A 114 24.67 33.84 -11.90
C ALA A 114 23.33 33.88 -11.16
N ALA A 115 22.48 34.88 -11.42
CA ALA A 115 21.17 35.00 -10.76
C ALA A 115 20.15 33.98 -11.30
N ILE A 116 20.23 33.64 -12.60
CA ILE A 116 19.43 32.54 -13.17
C ILE A 116 19.95 31.19 -12.71
N ALA A 117 21.26 30.99 -12.68
CA ALA A 117 21.90 29.80 -12.14
C ALA A 117 21.52 29.61 -10.68
N ALA A 118 21.39 30.68 -9.88
CA ALA A 118 20.84 30.62 -8.52
C ALA A 118 19.37 30.17 -8.51
N CYS A 119 18.51 30.67 -9.42
CA CYS A 119 17.10 30.24 -9.50
C CYS A 119 16.91 28.81 -10.02
N LEU A 120 17.85 28.31 -10.82
CA LEU A 120 17.91 26.94 -11.31
C LEU A 120 18.78 26.06 -10.39
N CYS A 121 19.41 26.66 -9.39
CA CYS A 121 20.22 25.96 -8.44
C CYS A 121 19.26 25.10 -7.62
N PRO A 122 19.53 23.80 -7.48
CA PRO A 122 18.87 23.02 -6.46
C PRO A 122 19.01 23.77 -5.15
N LEU A 123 17.93 23.87 -4.38
CA LEU A 123 17.93 24.56 -3.08
C LEU A 123 19.07 24.06 -2.15
N GLN A 124 19.60 22.87 -2.41
CA GLN A 124 20.76 22.28 -1.74
C GLN A 124 22.05 23.09 -1.86
N ASP A 125 22.29 23.79 -2.97
CA ASP A 125 23.52 24.55 -3.17
C ASP A 125 23.41 25.94 -2.49
N ASP A 126 22.21 26.55 -2.48
CA ASP A 126 21.90 27.75 -1.69
C ASP A 126 21.89 27.45 -0.17
N LEU A 127 21.39 26.27 0.24
CA LEU A 127 21.39 25.80 1.63
C LEU A 127 22.76 25.31 2.11
N ARG A 128 23.68 24.97 1.21
CA ARG A 128 25.10 24.74 1.54
C ARG A 128 25.87 26.06 1.67
N ALA A 129 25.44 27.10 0.97
CA ALA A 129 26.04 28.44 1.04
C ALA A 129 25.49 29.26 2.23
N GLY A 130 24.25 29.03 2.66
CA GLY A 130 23.65 29.65 3.84
C GLY A 130 23.89 28.83 5.10
N GLN A 131 24.42 29.45 6.15
CA GLN A 131 24.45 28.85 7.49
C GLN A 131 23.02 28.45 7.90
N ALA A 132 22.84 27.20 8.33
CA ALA A 132 21.56 26.54 8.59
C ALA A 132 20.59 27.28 9.55
N ASP A 133 21.05 28.33 10.22
CA ASP A 133 20.30 29.15 11.18
C ASP A 133 19.55 30.33 10.54
N THR A 134 19.69 30.55 9.23
CA THR A 134 19.09 31.71 8.51
C THR A 134 18.22 31.30 7.33
N LEU A 135 17.52 30.16 7.45
CA LEU A 135 16.43 29.83 6.55
C LEU A 135 15.29 30.83 6.77
N ASP A 136 15.14 31.78 5.84
CA ASP A 136 14.11 32.81 5.87
C ASP A 136 12.71 32.18 6.07
N PRO A 137 12.04 32.45 7.21
CA PRO A 137 10.70 31.94 7.51
C PRO A 137 9.67 32.29 6.43
N ASP A 138 9.83 33.42 5.74
CA ASP A 138 8.95 33.86 4.66
C ASP A 138 9.19 33.05 3.38
N LEU A 139 10.45 32.69 3.08
CA LEU A 139 10.78 31.75 2.01
C LEU A 139 10.17 30.36 2.26
N CYS A 140 10.14 29.93 3.52
CA CYS A 140 9.48 28.71 3.98
C CYS A 140 7.94 28.79 3.89
N ALA A 141 7.33 29.88 4.34
CA ALA A 141 5.87 30.10 4.32
C ALA A 141 5.33 30.23 2.89
N VAL A 142 6.14 30.75 1.96
CA VAL A 142 5.80 30.85 0.53
C VAL A 142 5.86 29.48 -0.16
N ARG A 143 6.77 28.58 0.26
CA ARG A 143 6.98 27.25 -0.36
C ARG A 143 6.12 26.14 0.26
N CYS A 144 5.74 26.26 1.53
CA CYS A 144 4.86 25.34 2.24
C CYS A 144 3.67 26.12 2.81
N THR A 145 2.63 26.28 2.00
CA THR A 145 1.45 27.04 2.41
C THR A 145 0.77 26.37 3.59
N SER A 146 0.50 27.15 4.64
CA SER A 146 -0.22 26.78 5.88
C SER A 146 -1.64 26.21 5.70
N ALA A 147 -2.12 26.07 4.46
CA ALA A 147 -3.42 25.50 4.14
C ALA A 147 -3.44 23.97 4.07
N HIS A 148 -2.27 23.30 4.01
CA HIS A 148 -2.19 21.85 3.73
C HIS A 148 -1.28 21.06 4.67
N VAL A 149 -0.34 21.72 5.36
CA VAL A 149 0.60 21.09 6.29
C VAL A 149 0.67 21.99 7.51
N GLY A 150 0.57 21.43 8.72
CA GLY A 150 0.79 22.18 9.97
C GLY A 150 2.20 22.79 10.02
N PRO A 151 2.51 23.63 11.02
CA PRO A 151 3.86 24.17 11.17
C PRO A 151 4.87 23.02 11.31
N LEU A 152 5.72 22.84 10.30
CA LEU A 152 6.82 21.88 10.33
C LEU A 152 8.02 22.46 11.06
N SER A 153 8.77 21.62 11.78
CA SER A 153 10.10 22.00 12.24
C SER A 153 11.02 22.33 11.06
N ALA A 154 12.05 23.15 11.29
CA ALA A 154 13.04 23.46 10.26
C ALA A 154 13.71 22.18 9.71
N ALA A 155 13.91 21.17 10.56
CA ALA A 155 14.47 19.88 10.18
C ALA A 155 13.52 19.07 9.28
N ALA A 156 12.24 19.00 9.63
CA ALA A 156 11.22 18.33 8.83
C ALA A 156 11.07 19.00 7.46
N MET A 157 11.06 20.33 7.46
CA MET A 157 11.00 21.13 6.23
C MET A 157 12.19 20.83 5.30
N ARG A 158 13.41 20.79 5.85
CA ARG A 158 14.61 20.41 5.09
C ARG A 158 14.46 19.03 4.45
N CYS A 159 13.86 18.08 5.16
CA CYS A 159 13.60 16.74 4.64
C CYS A 159 12.58 16.74 3.50
N VAL A 160 11.41 17.37 3.67
CA VAL A 160 10.38 17.48 2.60
C VAL A 160 10.99 18.05 1.32
N VAL A 161 11.72 19.16 1.45
CA VAL A 161 12.39 19.81 0.33
C VAL A 161 13.38 18.85 -0.33
N ALA A 162 14.27 18.24 0.43
CA ALA A 162 15.31 17.37 -0.12
C ALA A 162 14.72 16.13 -0.84
N VAL A 163 13.61 15.59 -0.33
CA VAL A 163 12.92 14.44 -0.90
C VAL A 163 12.25 14.81 -2.22
N VAL A 164 11.47 15.89 -2.24
CA VAL A 164 10.77 16.36 -3.44
C VAL A 164 11.76 16.77 -4.54
N HIS A 165 12.90 17.38 -4.15
CA HIS A 165 13.76 18.05 -5.11
C HIS A 165 15.01 17.30 -5.53
N ALA A 166 15.55 16.44 -4.68
CA ALA A 166 16.80 15.75 -4.97
C ALA A 166 16.66 14.24 -4.88
N ALA A 167 15.46 13.74 -4.56
CA ALA A 167 15.29 12.36 -4.15
C ALA A 167 16.39 12.01 -3.13
N HIS A 168 16.57 12.87 -2.11
CA HIS A 168 17.51 12.65 -1.01
C HIS A 168 16.84 12.83 0.36
N VAL A 169 17.12 11.95 1.33
CA VAL A 169 16.73 12.15 2.74
C VAL A 169 17.94 12.69 3.52
N PRO A 170 17.88 13.94 4.02
CA PRO A 170 19.00 14.59 4.70
C PRO A 170 19.24 13.97 6.07
N ASP A 171 20.39 14.25 6.68
CA ASP A 171 20.68 13.77 8.02
C ASP A 171 19.95 14.60 9.08
N VAL A 172 18.77 14.13 9.50
CA VAL A 172 17.94 14.75 10.55
C VAL A 172 17.39 13.68 11.51
N ASP A 173 16.91 14.12 12.66
CA ASP A 173 16.32 13.24 13.68
C ASP A 173 15.03 12.56 13.19
N CYS A 174 14.66 11.46 13.84
CA CYS A 174 13.54 10.63 13.41
C CYS A 174 12.18 11.34 13.48
N ASP A 175 12.00 12.27 14.43
CA ASP A 175 10.74 13.02 14.57
C ASP A 175 10.58 13.99 13.40
N ALA A 176 11.65 14.68 13.01
CA ALA A 176 11.69 15.51 11.83
C ALA A 176 11.42 14.71 10.54
N LEU A 177 11.92 13.48 10.43
CA LEU A 177 11.61 12.61 9.29
C LEU A 177 10.12 12.21 9.27
N LEU A 178 9.53 11.89 10.42
CA LEU A 178 8.11 11.55 10.51
C LEU A 178 7.20 12.74 10.14
N ASP A 179 7.50 13.92 10.68
CA ASP A 179 6.81 15.16 10.31
C ASP A 179 6.92 15.45 8.81
N ALA A 180 8.09 15.21 8.23
CA ALA A 180 8.31 15.36 6.80
C ALA A 180 7.54 14.33 5.97
N ALA A 181 7.46 13.08 6.43
CA ALA A 181 6.70 12.04 5.76
C ALA A 181 5.20 12.37 5.72
N ASP A 182 4.63 12.82 6.84
CA ASP A 182 3.24 13.24 6.92
C ASP A 182 2.96 14.42 5.99
N ALA A 183 3.88 15.38 5.94
CA ALA A 183 3.81 16.49 5.00
C ALA A 183 3.83 16.02 3.54
N LEU A 184 4.70 15.08 3.19
CA LEU A 184 4.79 14.52 1.83
C LEU A 184 3.49 13.81 1.43
N ASP A 185 2.87 13.07 2.34
CA ASP A 185 1.57 12.42 2.10
C ASP A 185 0.46 13.45 1.89
N MET A 186 0.40 14.48 2.74
CA MET A 186 -0.57 15.58 2.59
C MET A 186 -0.36 16.39 1.30
N LEU A 187 0.89 16.50 0.85
CA LEU A 187 1.23 17.12 -0.43
C LEU A 187 0.93 16.21 -1.64
N GLY A 188 0.46 14.98 -1.41
CA GLY A 188 0.16 14.01 -2.47
C GLY A 188 1.39 13.50 -3.19
N VAL A 189 2.56 13.56 -2.55
CA VAL A 189 3.83 13.07 -3.11
C VAL A 189 3.83 11.55 -3.02
N ARG A 190 3.38 10.89 -4.11
CA ARG A 190 3.30 9.42 -4.17
C ARG A 190 4.63 8.80 -3.76
N HIS A 191 4.57 7.84 -2.83
CA HIS A 191 5.72 7.10 -2.27
C HIS A 191 6.77 7.92 -1.51
N GLY A 192 6.70 9.26 -1.51
CA GLY A 192 7.62 10.13 -0.78
C GLY A 192 7.53 9.93 0.73
N GLY A 193 6.33 9.95 1.30
CA GLY A 193 6.13 9.71 2.73
C GLY A 193 6.59 8.30 3.15
N ALA A 194 6.26 7.28 2.36
CA ALA A 194 6.69 5.90 2.61
C ALA A 194 8.23 5.76 2.64
N TRP A 195 8.93 6.41 1.70
CA TRP A 195 10.38 6.41 1.66
C TRP A 195 11.01 7.07 2.89
N VAL A 196 10.51 8.25 3.28
CA VAL A 196 11.02 8.98 4.45
C VAL A 196 10.77 8.20 5.75
N ARG A 197 9.61 7.57 5.91
CA ARG A 197 9.35 6.67 7.05
C ARG A 197 10.32 5.50 7.06
N ALA A 198 10.60 4.88 5.92
CA ALA A 198 11.58 3.79 5.83
C ALA A 198 12.98 4.22 6.30
N GLU A 199 13.42 5.42 5.91
CA GLU A 199 14.70 5.97 6.34
C GLU A 199 14.71 6.33 7.84
N ALA A 200 13.61 6.86 8.37
CA ALA A 200 13.47 7.11 9.81
C ALA A 200 13.60 5.82 10.62
N TRP A 201 12.96 4.74 10.16
CA TRP A 201 13.08 3.41 10.75
C TRP A 201 14.50 2.85 10.66
N ALA A 202 15.17 2.99 9.51
CA ALA A 202 16.56 2.57 9.32
C ALA A 202 17.50 3.20 10.36
N ARG A 203 17.34 4.51 10.56
CA ARG A 203 18.16 5.31 11.48
C ARG A 203 17.86 5.01 12.93
N ALA A 204 16.59 4.86 13.29
CA ALA A 204 16.21 4.50 14.65
C ALA A 204 16.76 3.13 15.04
N LEU A 205 16.73 2.16 14.14
CA LEU A 205 17.35 0.85 14.33
C LEU A 205 18.88 0.92 14.45
N ALA A 206 19.53 1.72 13.61
CA ALA A 206 20.99 1.89 13.64
C ALA A 206 21.48 2.63 14.90
N GLY A 207 20.71 3.62 15.37
CA GLY A 207 21.03 4.48 16.50
C GLY A 207 20.46 4.03 17.85
N GLY A 208 19.64 2.98 17.89
CA GLY A 208 18.97 2.52 19.11
C GLY A 208 17.90 3.48 19.64
N ALA A 209 17.32 4.32 18.77
CA ALA A 209 16.25 5.24 19.16
C ALA A 209 14.94 4.48 19.46
N PRO A 210 14.07 4.99 20.36
CA PRO A 210 12.81 4.34 20.69
C PRO A 210 11.90 4.23 19.46
N LEU A 211 11.48 3.01 19.14
CA LEU A 211 10.62 2.72 17.97
C LEU A 211 9.12 2.99 18.21
N GLY A 212 8.71 3.28 19.45
CA GLY A 212 7.31 3.54 19.81
C GLY A 212 6.68 4.70 19.01
N PRO A 213 7.28 5.91 19.02
CA PRO A 213 6.79 7.04 18.25
C PRO A 213 6.72 6.79 16.73
N LEU A 214 7.63 5.96 16.21
CA LEU A 214 7.67 5.52 14.81
C LEU A 214 6.55 4.53 14.47
N ALA A 215 6.12 3.70 15.42
CA ALA A 215 4.99 2.79 15.26
C ALA A 215 3.65 3.53 15.33
N ASP A 216 3.53 4.52 16.22
CA ASP A 216 2.29 5.27 16.45
C ASP A 216 1.94 6.25 15.31
N ARG A 217 2.94 6.80 14.62
CA ARG A 217 2.77 7.83 13.57
C ARG A 217 2.67 7.30 12.14
N GLY A 218 2.36 6.01 11.99
CA GLY A 218 1.95 5.45 10.70
C GLY A 218 2.95 4.44 10.13
N ALA A 219 2.34 3.33 9.69
CA ALA A 219 2.89 2.15 9.03
C ALA A 219 4.40 1.99 9.20
N CYS A 220 4.77 1.21 10.21
CA CYS A 220 5.95 0.35 10.16
C CYS A 220 6.20 -0.02 8.69
N PRO A 221 7.33 0.32 8.06
CA PRO A 221 7.57 0.08 6.65
C PRO A 221 7.73 -1.42 6.38
N VAL A 222 7.84 -2.24 7.43
CA VAL A 222 8.01 -3.70 7.35
C VAL A 222 6.98 -4.35 6.41
N PRO A 223 5.66 -4.09 6.44
CA PRO A 223 4.72 -4.65 5.47
C PRO A 223 5.09 -4.27 4.04
N ALA A 224 5.18 -2.97 3.70
CA ALA A 224 5.44 -2.52 2.33
C ALA A 224 6.83 -2.93 1.80
N ALA A 225 7.83 -3.01 2.67
CA ALA A 225 9.19 -3.41 2.35
C ALA A 225 9.36 -4.92 2.18
N VAL A 226 8.74 -5.69 3.08
CA VAL A 226 8.74 -7.15 3.04
C VAL A 226 7.94 -7.61 1.80
N LEU A 227 6.95 -6.82 1.37
CA LEU A 227 6.22 -6.97 0.10
C LEU A 227 7.01 -6.61 -1.16
N ALA A 228 7.80 -5.54 -1.12
CA ALA A 228 8.48 -5.04 -2.32
C ALA A 228 9.70 -5.88 -2.73
N ALA A 229 10.28 -6.67 -1.82
CA ALA A 229 11.47 -7.46 -2.11
C ALA A 229 11.55 -8.76 -1.28
N PRO A 230 11.05 -9.91 -1.79
CA PRO A 230 11.08 -11.22 -1.13
C PRO A 230 12.49 -11.66 -0.68
N ALA A 231 13.53 -11.25 -1.41
CA ALA A 231 14.93 -11.53 -1.08
C ALA A 231 15.41 -10.80 0.18
N HIS A 232 14.83 -9.63 0.51
CA HIS A 232 15.16 -8.90 1.72
C HIS A 232 14.45 -9.47 2.94
N VAL A 233 13.27 -10.08 2.80
CA VAL A 233 12.54 -10.76 3.89
C VAL A 233 13.39 -11.85 4.55
N LEU A 234 14.15 -12.60 3.76
CA LEU A 234 15.07 -13.63 4.27
C LEU A 234 16.25 -13.04 5.05
N GLN A 235 16.73 -11.86 4.66
CA GLN A 235 17.77 -11.12 5.40
C GLN A 235 17.20 -10.46 6.67
N THR A 236 15.99 -9.93 6.62
CA THR A 236 15.27 -9.38 7.79
C THR A 236 14.93 -10.47 8.79
N ARG A 237 14.72 -11.72 8.34
CA ARG A 237 14.43 -12.87 9.21
C ARG A 237 15.56 -13.22 10.17
N ALA A 238 16.83 -13.12 9.75
CA ALA A 238 17.96 -13.30 10.66
C ALA A 238 17.96 -12.26 11.80
N ALA A 239 17.40 -11.07 11.55
CA ALA A 239 17.24 -10.01 12.55
C ALA A 239 15.88 -10.08 13.27
N TRP A 240 14.93 -10.90 12.82
CA TRP A 240 13.56 -10.94 13.33
C TRP A 240 13.47 -11.19 14.84
N PRO A 241 14.19 -12.18 15.42
CA PRO A 241 14.18 -12.40 16.87
C PRO A 241 14.77 -11.23 17.67
N THR A 242 15.51 -10.33 17.01
CA THR A 242 16.18 -9.18 17.62
C THR A 242 15.38 -7.88 17.45
N LEU A 243 14.23 -7.93 16.78
CA LEU A 243 13.37 -6.76 16.63
C LEU A 243 12.66 -6.43 17.95
N PRO A 244 12.44 -5.14 18.27
CA PRO A 244 11.70 -4.78 19.48
C PRO A 244 10.27 -5.30 19.47
N ALA A 245 9.73 -5.62 20.66
CA ALA A 245 8.37 -6.15 20.83
C ALA A 245 7.27 -5.30 20.15
N ALA A 246 7.45 -3.98 20.10
CA ALA A 246 6.55 -3.06 19.41
C ALA A 246 6.44 -3.35 17.90
N VAL A 247 7.54 -3.79 17.27
CA VAL A 247 7.57 -4.16 15.84
C VAL A 247 6.82 -5.45 15.60
N HIS A 248 7.02 -6.45 16.47
CA HIS A 248 6.24 -7.69 16.45
C HIS A 248 4.75 -7.41 16.62
N ALA A 249 4.39 -6.52 17.56
CA ALA A 249 3.00 -6.12 17.78
C ALA A 249 2.40 -5.40 16.56
N ALA A 250 3.13 -4.49 15.92
CA ALA A 250 2.67 -3.78 14.73
C ALA A 250 2.46 -4.75 13.54
N VAL A 251 3.34 -5.73 13.36
CA VAL A 251 3.16 -6.76 12.33
C VAL A 251 1.99 -7.68 12.65
N ALA A 252 1.82 -8.07 13.92
CA ALA A 252 0.69 -8.88 14.37
C ALA A 252 -0.67 -8.21 14.14
N GLN A 253 -0.73 -6.88 14.09
CA GLN A 253 -1.96 -6.13 13.84
C GLN A 253 -2.30 -5.97 12.35
N THR A 254 -1.41 -6.34 11.44
CA THR A 254 -1.58 -6.12 10.00
C THR A 254 -1.68 -7.45 9.25
N PRO A 255 -2.87 -7.86 8.77
CA PRO A 255 -3.07 -9.15 8.09
C PRO A 255 -2.12 -9.42 6.92
N ALA A 256 -1.88 -8.41 6.07
CA ALA A 256 -0.95 -8.54 4.94
C ALA A 256 0.46 -8.92 5.42
N SER A 257 0.95 -8.25 6.47
CA SER A 257 2.29 -8.47 7.03
C SER A 257 2.47 -9.87 7.60
N LEU A 258 1.41 -10.42 8.21
CA LEU A 258 1.42 -11.78 8.74
C LEU A 258 1.67 -12.81 7.64
N VAL A 259 1.01 -12.66 6.49
CA VAL A 259 1.25 -13.53 5.31
C VAL A 259 2.72 -13.47 4.92
N VAL A 260 3.24 -12.27 4.69
CA VAL A 260 4.58 -12.15 4.11
C VAL A 260 5.67 -12.60 5.09
N CYS A 261 5.53 -12.29 6.37
CA CYS A 261 6.51 -12.71 7.39
C CYS A 261 6.52 -14.24 7.54
N LEU A 262 5.34 -14.87 7.59
CA LEU A 262 5.24 -16.33 7.76
C LEU A 262 5.53 -17.11 6.46
N VAL A 263 5.28 -16.56 5.27
CA VAL A 263 5.70 -17.21 4.01
C VAL A 263 7.22 -17.33 3.90
N ALA A 264 7.95 -16.41 4.54
CA ALA A 264 9.40 -16.48 4.61
C ALA A 264 9.91 -17.42 5.71
N THR A 265 9.03 -18.02 6.52
CA THR A 265 9.42 -18.98 7.55
C THR A 265 9.47 -20.41 7.03
N GLU A 266 10.50 -21.15 7.44
CA GLU A 266 10.63 -22.58 7.08
C GLU A 266 9.60 -23.42 7.83
N ASP A 267 9.37 -23.04 9.09
CA ASP A 267 8.36 -23.61 9.97
C ASP A 267 7.46 -22.47 10.50
N PRO A 268 6.36 -22.15 9.80
CA PRO A 268 5.46 -21.09 10.21
C PRO A 268 4.64 -21.44 11.45
N ALA A 269 4.50 -22.73 11.79
CA ALA A 269 3.73 -23.15 12.95
C ALA A 269 4.46 -22.86 14.27
N SER A 270 5.79 -22.88 14.25
CA SER A 270 6.65 -22.53 15.39
C SER A 270 6.97 -21.04 15.50
N ASP A 271 6.49 -20.20 14.58
CA ASP A 271 6.80 -18.77 14.57
C ASP A 271 6.00 -17.99 15.64
N PRO A 272 6.60 -17.01 16.34
CA PRO A 272 5.89 -16.17 17.32
C PRO A 272 4.65 -15.44 16.76
N LEU A 273 4.58 -15.22 15.43
CA LEU A 273 3.43 -14.61 14.77
C LEU A 273 2.29 -15.59 14.47
N ALA A 274 2.50 -16.91 14.62
CA ALA A 274 1.50 -17.92 14.32
C ALA A 274 0.14 -17.68 15.03
N PRO A 275 0.08 -17.33 16.33
CA PRO A 275 -1.19 -17.04 16.99
C PRO A 275 -1.91 -15.83 16.39
N ALA A 276 -1.16 -14.76 16.09
CA ALA A 276 -1.73 -13.56 15.48
C ALA A 276 -2.27 -13.83 14.07
N PHE A 277 -1.58 -14.66 13.28
CA PHE A 277 -2.07 -15.13 11.99
C PHE A 277 -3.37 -15.92 12.11
N VAL A 278 -3.43 -16.83 13.07
CA VAL A 278 -4.61 -17.67 13.35
C VAL A 278 -5.82 -16.82 13.73
N ASP A 279 -5.63 -15.77 14.52
CA ASP A 279 -6.69 -14.83 14.92
C ASP A 279 -7.12 -13.90 13.79
N ALA A 280 -6.17 -13.43 12.98
CA ALA A 280 -6.42 -12.53 11.86
C ALA A 280 -6.82 -13.24 10.55
N PHE A 281 -6.90 -14.58 10.53
CA PHE A 281 -7.07 -15.37 9.31
C PHE A 281 -8.25 -14.93 8.42
N PRO A 282 -9.45 -14.62 8.95
CA PRO A 282 -10.56 -14.12 8.13
C PRO A 282 -10.24 -12.81 7.39
N ALA A 283 -9.39 -11.94 7.95
CA ALA A 283 -8.94 -10.74 7.26
C ALA A 283 -7.79 -11.04 6.29
N VAL A 284 -6.92 -12.00 6.63
CA VAL A 284 -5.79 -12.43 5.79
C VAL A 284 -6.23 -12.88 4.41
N VAL A 285 -7.29 -13.69 4.31
CA VAL A 285 -7.75 -14.23 3.01
C VAL A 285 -8.17 -13.15 2.00
N HIS A 286 -8.47 -11.94 2.47
CA HIS A 286 -8.85 -10.81 1.63
C HIS A 286 -7.66 -9.93 1.21
N THR A 287 -6.46 -10.20 1.72
CA THR A 287 -5.25 -9.44 1.40
C THR A 287 -4.76 -9.72 -0.03
N ALA A 288 -4.09 -8.75 -0.65
CA ALA A 288 -3.55 -8.90 -2.01
C ALA A 288 -2.44 -9.98 -2.04
N GLU A 289 -1.71 -10.09 -0.95
CA GLU A 289 -0.64 -11.04 -0.68
C GLU A 289 -1.13 -12.47 -0.72
N TRP A 290 -2.19 -12.74 0.05
CA TRP A 290 -2.84 -14.05 0.06
C TRP A 290 -3.35 -14.42 -1.33
N LYS A 291 -4.11 -13.50 -1.96
CA LYS A 291 -4.63 -13.70 -3.32
C LYS A 291 -3.51 -13.99 -4.31
N THR A 292 -2.35 -13.34 -4.18
CA THR A 292 -1.18 -13.59 -5.05
C THR A 292 -0.62 -15.00 -4.86
N LEU A 293 -0.53 -15.51 -3.63
CA LEU A 293 -0.10 -16.89 -3.36
C LEU A 293 -1.04 -17.92 -3.98
N ILE A 294 -2.36 -17.70 -3.86
CA ILE A 294 -3.36 -18.60 -4.44
C ILE A 294 -3.32 -18.54 -5.98
N ALA A 295 -3.25 -17.35 -6.58
CA ALA A 295 -3.17 -17.18 -8.04
C ALA A 295 -1.91 -17.80 -8.66
N SER A 296 -0.81 -17.85 -7.90
CA SER A 296 0.46 -18.43 -8.35
C SER A 296 0.63 -19.91 -8.00
N GLU A 297 -0.40 -20.55 -7.43
CA GLU A 297 -0.37 -21.94 -6.95
C GLU A 297 0.80 -22.23 -5.99
N ASP A 298 1.18 -21.23 -5.18
CA ASP A 298 2.34 -21.34 -4.30
C ASP A 298 2.04 -22.24 -3.09
N LEU A 299 2.77 -23.36 -2.99
CA LEU A 299 2.63 -24.33 -1.89
C LEU A 299 2.95 -23.76 -0.50
N ARG A 300 3.55 -22.57 -0.42
CA ARG A 300 3.70 -21.85 0.86
C ARG A 300 2.34 -21.45 1.45
N ALA A 301 1.31 -21.24 0.64
CA ALA A 301 -0.05 -21.05 1.13
C ALA A 301 -0.54 -22.28 1.92
N ALA A 302 -0.29 -23.49 1.43
CA ALA A 302 -0.65 -24.71 2.15
C ALA A 302 0.10 -24.86 3.50
N ARG A 303 1.36 -24.42 3.57
CA ARG A 303 2.13 -24.39 4.83
C ARG A 303 1.56 -23.39 5.83
N LEU A 304 1.08 -22.23 5.36
CA LEU A 304 0.39 -21.27 6.22
C LEU A 304 -0.93 -21.86 6.77
N LEU A 305 -1.66 -22.62 5.95
CA LEU A 305 -2.89 -23.28 6.40
C LEU A 305 -2.62 -24.40 7.41
N GLU A 306 -1.44 -25.01 7.37
CA GLU A 306 -1.01 -25.95 8.41
C GLU A 306 -0.90 -25.27 9.78
N VAL A 307 -0.57 -23.97 9.84
CA VAL A 307 -0.57 -23.20 11.10
C VAL A 307 -1.96 -23.21 11.75
N LEU A 308 -3.03 -23.09 10.95
CA LEU A 308 -4.41 -23.19 11.45
C LEU A 308 -4.73 -24.57 12.02
N CYS A 309 -3.98 -25.60 11.61
CA CYS A 309 -4.22 -27.00 11.93
C CYS A 309 -3.30 -27.55 13.05
N THR A 310 -2.24 -26.82 13.43
CA THR A 310 -1.21 -27.34 14.34
C THR A 310 -1.61 -27.23 15.82
N SER A 311 -2.40 -26.22 16.18
CA SER A 311 -3.00 -26.08 17.51
C SER A 311 -4.50 -25.89 17.37
N LEU A 312 -5.25 -26.97 17.59
CA LEU A 312 -6.71 -26.99 17.48
C LEU A 312 -7.31 -27.05 18.89
N PRO A 313 -7.44 -25.90 19.58
CA PRO A 313 -8.19 -25.89 20.82
C PRO A 313 -9.63 -26.34 20.52
N PRO A 314 -10.25 -27.17 21.37
CA PRO A 314 -11.53 -27.81 21.05
C PRO A 314 -12.62 -26.83 20.62
N HIS A 315 -12.67 -25.63 21.20
CA HIS A 315 -13.67 -24.62 20.85
C HIS A 315 -13.49 -23.99 19.45
N LEU A 316 -12.32 -24.13 18.80
CA LEU A 316 -12.05 -23.55 17.48
C LEU A 316 -11.93 -24.60 16.37
N ALA A 317 -11.77 -25.89 16.69
CA ALA A 317 -11.46 -26.91 15.68
C ALA A 317 -12.47 -26.93 14.52
N ALA A 318 -13.76 -26.85 14.83
CA ALA A 318 -14.81 -26.84 13.81
C ALA A 318 -14.92 -25.49 13.07
N LEU A 319 -14.58 -24.37 13.73
CA LEU A 319 -14.45 -23.07 13.08
C LEU A 319 -13.30 -23.05 12.06
N ARG A 320 -12.17 -23.72 12.36
CA ARG A 320 -11.06 -23.83 11.42
C ARG A 320 -11.43 -24.63 10.17
N TYR A 321 -12.26 -25.67 10.33
CA TYR A 321 -12.85 -26.37 9.19
C TYR A 321 -13.69 -25.43 8.32
N GLU A 322 -14.62 -24.69 8.93
CA GLU A 322 -15.46 -23.73 8.21
C GLU A 322 -14.64 -22.66 7.49
N GLN A 323 -13.61 -22.12 8.13
CA GLN A 323 -12.73 -21.11 7.54
C GLN A 323 -11.93 -21.67 6.36
N LEU A 324 -11.37 -22.88 6.48
CA LEU A 324 -10.62 -23.50 5.38
C LEU A 324 -11.51 -23.73 4.15
N VAL A 325 -12.68 -24.35 4.35
CA VAL A 325 -13.57 -24.69 3.24
C VAL A 325 -14.27 -23.43 2.70
N GLY A 326 -14.84 -22.61 3.57
CA GLY A 326 -15.65 -21.46 3.17
C GLY A 326 -14.84 -20.30 2.62
N LEU A 327 -13.66 -20.00 3.19
CA LEU A 327 -12.87 -18.83 2.81
C LEU A 327 -11.78 -19.14 1.78
N VAL A 328 -11.40 -20.42 1.60
CA VAL A 328 -10.31 -20.81 0.69
C VAL A 328 -10.79 -21.72 -0.43
N GLU A 329 -11.34 -22.89 -0.13
CA GLU A 329 -11.77 -23.85 -1.18
C GLU A 329 -12.96 -23.30 -1.99
N LEU A 330 -13.97 -22.78 -1.29
CA LEU A 330 -15.22 -22.29 -1.86
C LEU A 330 -15.27 -20.76 -1.97
N ALA A 331 -14.11 -20.10 -1.99
CA ALA A 331 -14.01 -18.64 -2.02
C ALA A 331 -14.93 -18.03 -3.11
N GLU A 332 -15.78 -17.08 -2.72
CA GLU A 332 -16.73 -16.44 -3.62
C GLU A 332 -16.01 -15.63 -4.72
N GLU A 333 -14.90 -14.98 -4.34
CA GLU A 333 -14.06 -14.21 -5.25
C GLU A 333 -12.85 -15.02 -5.74
N PRO A 334 -12.47 -14.89 -7.03
CA PRO A 334 -11.19 -15.42 -7.51
C PRO A 334 -10.01 -14.68 -6.86
N PRO A 335 -8.82 -15.31 -6.77
CA PRO A 335 -8.44 -16.61 -7.32
C PRO A 335 -8.80 -17.79 -6.40
N ARG A 336 -9.12 -18.95 -7.00
CA ARG A 336 -9.36 -20.23 -6.29
C ARG A 336 -8.15 -21.15 -6.44
N PRO A 337 -7.80 -21.95 -5.42
CA PRO A 337 -6.70 -22.89 -5.51
C PRO A 337 -7.00 -23.98 -6.54
N THR A 338 -5.98 -24.37 -7.30
CA THR A 338 -6.04 -25.43 -8.32
C THR A 338 -4.81 -26.32 -8.23
N GLY A 339 -4.84 -27.47 -8.92
CA GLY A 339 -3.71 -28.39 -9.05
C GLY A 339 -3.16 -28.87 -7.70
N ALA A 340 -1.83 -28.88 -7.57
CA ALA A 340 -1.13 -29.36 -6.38
C ALA A 340 -1.45 -28.55 -5.11
N LEU A 341 -1.78 -27.27 -5.25
CA LEU A 341 -2.17 -26.45 -4.11
C LEU A 341 -3.54 -26.90 -3.55
N LEU A 342 -4.50 -27.20 -4.42
CA LEU A 342 -5.79 -27.73 -4.00
C LEU A 342 -5.63 -29.08 -3.28
N GLU A 343 -4.85 -30.00 -3.84
CA GLU A 343 -4.56 -31.30 -3.20
C GLU A 343 -3.94 -31.14 -1.80
N ALA A 344 -3.03 -30.17 -1.65
CA ALA A 344 -2.41 -29.87 -0.36
C ALA A 344 -3.41 -29.28 0.65
N ILE A 345 -4.33 -28.44 0.20
CA ILE A 345 -5.41 -27.87 1.03
C ILE A 345 -6.39 -28.97 1.46
N GLU A 346 -6.81 -29.84 0.53
CA GLU A 346 -7.66 -30.99 0.81
C GLU A 346 -7.02 -31.93 1.85
N ALA A 347 -5.70 -32.12 1.79
CA ALA A 347 -4.99 -32.90 2.81
C ALA A 347 -5.11 -32.29 4.22
N GLN A 348 -5.09 -30.95 4.34
CA GLN A 348 -5.33 -30.27 5.62
C GLN A 348 -6.79 -30.38 6.07
N ARG A 349 -7.74 -30.27 5.14
CA ARG A 349 -9.16 -30.51 5.41
C ARG A 349 -9.42 -31.91 5.96
N VAL A 350 -8.84 -32.94 5.33
CA VAL A 350 -8.93 -34.34 5.79
C VAL A 350 -8.32 -34.49 7.18
N ARG A 351 -7.21 -33.82 7.48
CA ARG A 351 -6.61 -33.81 8.83
C ARG A 351 -7.56 -33.21 9.87
N LEU A 352 -8.22 -32.09 9.57
CA LEU A 352 -9.21 -31.46 10.45
C LEU A 352 -10.40 -32.39 10.71
N VAL A 353 -10.96 -32.99 9.66
CA VAL A 353 -12.07 -33.95 9.80
C VAL A 353 -11.67 -35.14 10.67
N ARG A 354 -10.48 -35.72 10.46
CA ARG A 354 -9.97 -36.83 11.29
C ARG A 354 -9.76 -36.43 12.75
N HIS A 355 -9.38 -35.19 13.01
CA HIS A 355 -9.29 -34.67 14.38
C HIS A 355 -10.68 -34.55 15.01
N LEU A 356 -11.63 -33.94 14.29
CA LEU A 356 -13.02 -33.80 14.74
C LEU A 356 -13.67 -35.17 14.98
N GLN A 357 -13.44 -36.17 14.13
CA GLN A 357 -13.94 -37.53 14.33
C GLN A 357 -13.54 -38.14 15.68
N ARG A 358 -12.35 -37.80 16.19
CA ARG A 358 -11.86 -38.29 17.50
C ARG A 358 -12.37 -37.45 18.66
N GLU A 359 -12.46 -36.13 18.46
CA GLU A 359 -12.61 -35.15 19.53
C GLU A 359 -13.96 -34.40 19.52
N TRP A 360 -14.91 -34.75 18.63
CA TRP A 360 -16.14 -33.96 18.45
C TRP A 360 -16.95 -33.81 19.74
N VAL A 361 -16.92 -34.78 20.66
CA VAL A 361 -17.58 -34.66 21.97
C VAL A 361 -16.92 -33.58 22.83
N ALA A 362 -15.60 -33.46 22.80
CA ALA A 362 -14.86 -32.41 23.50
C ALA A 362 -15.11 -31.04 22.85
N VAL A 363 -15.11 -30.98 21.52
CA VAL A 363 -15.46 -29.78 20.74
C VAL A 363 -16.87 -29.29 21.09
N ARG A 364 -17.83 -30.21 21.13
CA ARG A 364 -19.22 -29.93 21.54
C ARG A 364 -19.29 -29.38 22.95
N ARG A 365 -18.63 -30.02 23.93
CA ARG A 365 -18.60 -29.54 25.33
C ARG A 365 -17.99 -28.15 25.47
N ALA A 366 -17.14 -27.76 24.53
CA ALA A 366 -16.52 -26.44 24.47
C ALA A 366 -17.31 -25.44 23.60
N ASP A 367 -18.58 -25.72 23.28
CA ASP A 367 -19.45 -24.89 22.44
C ASP A 367 -18.90 -24.64 21.00
N GLY A 368 -17.97 -25.48 20.51
CA GLY A 368 -17.25 -25.26 19.25
C GLY A 368 -18.08 -25.35 17.97
N PHE A 369 -19.32 -25.85 18.05
CA PHE A 369 -20.25 -25.96 16.92
C PHE A 369 -21.34 -24.87 16.90
N GLU A 370 -21.39 -24.00 17.91
CA GLU A 370 -22.52 -23.08 18.10
C GLU A 370 -22.56 -21.97 17.03
N THR A 371 -21.40 -21.43 16.66
CA THR A 371 -21.29 -20.28 15.75
C THR A 371 -21.17 -20.66 14.27
N LEU A 372 -21.19 -21.96 13.96
CA LEU A 372 -20.97 -22.43 12.60
C LEU A 372 -22.18 -22.17 11.70
N ALA A 373 -21.89 -21.92 10.44
CA ALA A 373 -22.87 -21.85 9.37
C ALA A 373 -23.56 -23.21 9.16
N ASN A 374 -24.84 -23.16 8.76
CA ASN A 374 -25.65 -24.37 8.59
C ASN A 374 -25.08 -25.35 7.55
N TRP A 375 -24.40 -24.85 6.52
CA TRP A 375 -23.75 -25.70 5.52
C TRP A 375 -22.59 -26.50 6.13
N SER A 376 -21.76 -25.84 6.94
CA SER A 376 -20.60 -26.44 7.62
C SER A 376 -21.05 -27.49 8.63
N LEU A 377 -22.11 -27.19 9.38
CA LEU A 377 -22.72 -28.14 10.32
C LEU A 377 -23.27 -29.39 9.65
N LYS A 378 -23.93 -29.23 8.50
CA LYS A 378 -24.45 -30.37 7.74
C LYS A 378 -23.31 -31.26 7.26
N GLU A 379 -22.28 -30.67 6.68
CA GLU A 379 -21.13 -31.41 6.15
C GLU A 379 -20.34 -32.11 7.26
N LEU A 380 -20.13 -31.44 8.40
CA LEU A 380 -19.50 -32.06 9.56
C LEU A 380 -20.38 -33.15 10.18
N SER A 381 -21.69 -32.96 10.25
CA SER A 381 -22.65 -33.98 10.69
C SER A 381 -22.55 -35.26 9.85
N ASP A 382 -22.52 -35.10 8.52
CA ASP A 382 -22.35 -36.22 7.59
C ASP A 382 -20.96 -36.89 7.75
N ALA A 383 -19.90 -36.10 7.92
CA ALA A 383 -18.54 -36.62 8.07
C ALA A 383 -18.25 -37.30 9.43
N LEU A 384 -19.01 -36.93 10.47
CA LEU A 384 -18.91 -37.47 11.82
C LEU A 384 -19.91 -38.60 12.09
N ASP A 385 -20.84 -38.84 11.18
CA ASP A 385 -21.95 -39.81 11.32
C ASP A 385 -22.79 -39.56 12.59
N VAL A 386 -23.16 -38.30 12.80
CA VAL A 386 -24.00 -37.86 13.93
C VAL A 386 -25.03 -36.86 13.44
N GLU A 387 -26.21 -36.80 14.06
CA GLU A 387 -27.25 -35.86 13.66
C GLU A 387 -26.85 -34.40 13.96
N VAL A 388 -27.21 -33.46 13.08
CA VAL A 388 -26.85 -32.03 13.19
C VAL A 388 -27.17 -31.44 14.58
N HIS A 389 -28.32 -31.78 15.15
CA HIS A 389 -28.74 -31.28 16.46
C HIS A 389 -27.94 -31.90 17.61
N ALA A 390 -27.32 -33.06 17.41
CA ALA A 390 -26.43 -33.69 18.38
C ALA A 390 -25.06 -33.01 18.45
N LEU A 391 -24.68 -32.20 17.46
CA LEU A 391 -23.44 -31.40 17.49
C LEU A 391 -23.55 -30.17 18.39
N ARG A 392 -24.75 -29.60 18.56
CA ARG A 392 -24.97 -28.42 19.40
C ARG A 392 -25.28 -28.81 20.86
N THR A 393 -24.87 -27.97 21.80
CA THR A 393 -25.21 -28.10 23.22
C THR A 393 -26.49 -27.34 23.51
N ARG A 394 -26.72 -26.22 22.83
CA ARG A 394 -27.91 -25.40 23.00
C ARG A 394 -29.00 -25.91 22.08
N PRO A 395 -30.22 -26.15 22.58
CA PRO A 395 -31.34 -26.45 21.70
C PRO A 395 -31.50 -25.28 20.74
N VAL A 396 -31.43 -25.57 19.44
CA VAL A 396 -31.80 -24.59 18.42
C VAL A 396 -33.25 -24.24 18.71
N VAL A 397 -33.52 -23.02 19.19
CA VAL A 397 -34.88 -22.51 19.28
C VAL A 397 -35.35 -22.38 17.85
N THR A 398 -35.96 -23.45 17.33
CA THR A 398 -36.79 -23.35 16.14
C THR A 398 -37.90 -22.39 16.51
N ALA A 399 -37.78 -21.13 16.09
CA ALA A 399 -38.90 -20.21 16.09
C ALA A 399 -40.06 -20.98 15.45
N ARG A 400 -41.16 -21.14 16.22
CA ARG A 400 -42.38 -21.81 15.76
C ARG A 400 -42.66 -21.37 14.33
N ALA A 401 -42.79 -22.34 13.43
CA ALA A 401 -43.32 -22.12 12.10
C ALA A 401 -44.60 -21.28 12.22
N GLY A 402 -44.52 -20.04 11.73
CA GLY A 402 -45.71 -19.26 11.40
C GLY A 402 -46.50 -19.99 10.32
N PRO A 403 -47.82 -19.77 10.24
CA PRO A 403 -48.69 -20.55 9.38
C PRO A 403 -48.26 -20.42 7.90
N ALA A 404 -48.37 -21.55 7.22
CA ALA A 404 -48.00 -21.75 5.82
C ALA A 404 -48.55 -20.67 4.89
N ASN A 405 -47.65 -19.92 4.24
CA ASN A 405 -47.99 -19.24 2.99
C ASN A 405 -47.95 -20.29 1.87
N THR A 406 -49.14 -20.78 1.52
CA THR A 406 -49.43 -21.39 0.23
C THR A 406 -48.93 -20.50 -0.91
N SER A 407 -47.91 -20.96 -1.63
CA SER A 407 -47.74 -20.66 -3.05
C SER A 407 -47.21 -21.90 -3.74
N VAL A 408 -48.16 -22.75 -4.17
CA VAL A 408 -47.91 -23.79 -5.15
C VAL A 408 -47.97 -23.11 -6.52
N LEU A 409 -46.80 -22.88 -7.12
CA LEU A 409 -46.70 -22.80 -8.58
C LEU A 409 -45.81 -23.96 -9.01
N ALA A 410 -46.49 -25.08 -9.26
CA ALA A 410 -45.97 -26.20 -10.01
C ALA A 410 -45.62 -25.74 -11.43
N LEU A 411 -44.38 -25.96 -11.84
CA LEU A 411 -43.97 -25.98 -13.24
C LEU A 411 -43.18 -27.26 -13.44
N THR A 412 -43.89 -28.35 -13.69
CA THR A 412 -43.33 -29.58 -14.25
C THR A 412 -43.27 -29.47 -15.75
N SER A 413 -42.09 -29.80 -16.28
CA SER A 413 -41.79 -30.13 -17.67
C SER A 413 -42.71 -31.22 -18.24
N ALA A 414 -43.26 -31.01 -19.44
CA ALA A 414 -43.29 -31.97 -20.56
C ALA A 414 -44.28 -31.49 -21.65
N GLY A 415 -43.83 -31.48 -22.91
CA GLY A 415 -44.68 -31.18 -24.05
C GLY A 415 -43.89 -31.01 -25.36
N LEU A 416 -43.34 -32.11 -25.85
CA LEU A 416 -42.90 -32.29 -27.23
C LEU A 416 -44.04 -31.93 -28.22
N GLY A 417 -43.68 -31.37 -29.38
CA GLY A 417 -44.43 -31.62 -30.61
C GLY A 417 -44.88 -30.39 -31.40
N ASP A 418 -43.98 -29.98 -32.29
CA ASP A 418 -44.22 -29.97 -33.74
C ASP A 418 -44.75 -28.73 -34.48
N VAL A 419 -43.96 -28.42 -35.52
CA VAL A 419 -44.23 -27.74 -36.81
C VAL A 419 -44.82 -26.32 -36.85
N GLY A 420 -44.03 -25.40 -37.43
CA GLY A 420 -44.60 -24.26 -38.17
C GLY A 420 -43.65 -23.08 -38.40
N ALA A 421 -42.77 -23.25 -39.38
CA ALA A 421 -42.17 -22.19 -40.21
C ALA A 421 -42.85 -20.80 -40.17
N PHE A 422 -42.09 -19.71 -39.95
CA PHE A 422 -41.99 -18.60 -40.93
C PHE A 422 -40.97 -17.50 -40.52
N CYS A 423 -40.01 -17.28 -41.42
CA CYS A 423 -39.40 -16.02 -41.86
C CYS A 423 -39.06 -14.85 -40.89
N MET A 424 -37.74 -14.59 -40.84
CA MET A 424 -37.10 -13.39 -41.38
C MET A 424 -37.54 -11.97 -40.90
N ARG A 425 -36.57 -11.32 -40.25
CA ARG A 425 -35.94 -10.04 -40.61
C ARG A 425 -36.62 -8.69 -40.29
N ARG A 426 -35.70 -7.78 -39.93
CA ARG A 426 -35.72 -6.29 -39.88
C ARG A 426 -36.16 -5.75 -38.52
N ARG A 427 -35.44 -4.80 -37.90
CA ARG A 427 -34.29 -3.98 -38.31
C ARG A 427 -33.57 -3.51 -37.06
#